data_AF-A0A9D5NAX5-F1
#
_entry.id   AF-A0A9D5NAX5-F1
#
_cell.length_a   1.000
_cell.length_b   1.000
_cell.length_c   1.000
_cell.angle_alpha   90.00
_cell.angle_beta   90.00
_cell.angle_gamma   90.00
#
_symmetry.space_group_name_H-M   'P 1'
#
loop_
_entity.id
_entity.type
_entity.pdbx_description
1 polymer ?
#
loop_
_entity_poly.entity_id
_entity_poly.type
_entity_poly.pdbx_seq_one_letter_code
_entity_poly.pdbx_strand_id
1 'polypeptide(L)' 'MLRDIEKGITLGITIIGCIGSCLYVGYLLDGTMGTLPVFMTIGLLCGTVLAFSYLYYVGKGKVKK' A
#
# COMPACT_ATOMS: atom_id res chain seq x y z
N MET A 1 -0.18 -19.65 16.31
CA MET A 1 -1.04 -20.09 15.18
C MET A 1 -2.17 -19.10 14.91
N LEU A 2 -3.22 -18.98 15.75
CA LEU A 2 -4.31 -18.01 15.50
C LEU A 2 -3.80 -16.56 15.41
N ARG A 3 -2.91 -16.16 16.34
CA ARG A 3 -2.28 -14.82 16.38
C ARG A 3 -1.37 -14.50 15.18
N ASP A 4 -0.86 -15.52 14.49
CA ASP A 4 -0.02 -15.34 13.30
C ASP A 4 -0.87 -15.14 12.05
N ILE A 5 -2.02 -15.84 12.00
CA ILE A 5 -3.03 -15.68 10.96
C ILE A 5 -3.66 -14.29 11.03
N GLU A 6 -4.06 -13.83 12.22
CA GLU A 6 -4.60 -12.48 12.42
C GLU A 6 -3.64 -11.40 11.92
N LYS A 7 -2.35 -11.50 12.29
CA LYS A 7 -1.31 -10.56 11.82
C LYS A 7 -1.13 -10.60 10.30
N GLY A 8 -1.16 -11.80 9.70
CA GLY A 8 -1.08 -11.96 8.25
C GLY A 8 -2.24 -11.30 7.53
N ILE A 9 -3.46 -11.45 8.05
CA ILE A 9 -4.67 -10.84 7.50
C ILE A 9 -4.60 -9.31 7.64
N THR A 10 -4.22 -8.78 8.80
CA THR A 10 -4.07 -7.33 8.99
C THR A 10 -3.02 -6.74 8.06
N LEU A 11 -1.89 -7.42 7.86
CA LEU A 11 -0.84 -7.00 6.91
C LEU A 11 -1.36 -6.97 5.48
N GLY A 12 -2.05 -8.03 5.04
CA GLY A 12 -2.63 -8.11 3.70
C GLY A 12 -3.64 -6.98 3.44
N ILE A 13 -4.55 -6.74 4.39
CA ILE A 13 -5.54 -5.65 4.29
C ILE A 13 -4.86 -4.29 4.25
N THR A 14 -3.80 -4.08 5.05
CA THR A 14 -3.06 -2.81 5.06
C THR A 14 -2.39 -2.53 3.71
N ILE A 15 -1.79 -3.55 3.08
CA ILE A 15 -1.17 -3.44 1.76
C ILE A 15 -2.20 -3.10 0.68
N ILE A 16 -3.31 -3.83 0.66
CA ILE A 16 -4.40 -3.59 -0.30
C ILE A 16 -5.00 -2.19 -0.08
N GLY A 17 -5.15 -1.76 1.17
CA GLY A 17 -5.62 -0.43 1.54
C GLY A 17 -4.69 0.67 1.06
N CYS A 18 -3.36 0.53 1.25
CA CYS A 18 -2.37 1.51 0.79
C CYS A 18 -2.34 1.61 -0.74
N ILE A 19 -2.28 0.48 -1.45
CA ILE A 19 -2.25 0.49 -2.92
C ILE A 19 -3.58 1.02 -3.46
N GLY A 20 -4.72 0.52 -2.96
CA GLY A 20 -6.04 0.92 -3.42
C GLY A 20 -6.35 2.39 -3.18
N SER A 21 -6.02 2.94 -2.00
CA SER A 21 -6.25 4.35 -1.70
C SER A 21 -5.38 5.29 -2.56
N CYS A 22 -4.10 4.98 -2.75
CA CYS A 22 -3.23 5.77 -3.63
C CYS A 22 -3.69 5.71 -5.10
N LEU A 23 -4.15 4.55 -5.56
CA LEU A 23 -4.67 4.36 -6.91
C LEU A 23 -6.00 5.12 -7.11
N TYR A 24 -6.89 5.11 -6.11
CA TYR A 24 -8.12 5.88 -6.11
C TYR A 24 -7.88 7.40 -6.12
N VAL A 25 -6.94 7.88 -5.30
CA VAL A 25 -6.54 9.30 -5.31
C VAL A 25 -5.91 9.68 -6.65
N GLY A 26 -5.04 8.82 -7.20
CA GLY A 26 -4.43 9.04 -8.52
C GLY A 26 -5.47 9.10 -9.63
N TYR A 27 -6.48 8.23 -9.61
CA TYR A 27 -7.59 8.23 -10.55
C TYR A 27 -8.44 9.51 -10.46
N LEU A 28 -8.75 9.98 -9.25
CA LEU A 28 -9.46 11.25 -9.05
C LEU A 28 -8.62 12.46 -9.53
N LEU A 29 -7.31 12.44 -9.31
CA LEU A 29 -6.41 13.49 -9.80
C LEU A 29 -6.36 13.50 -11.34
N ASP A 30 -6.24 12.34 -11.98
CA ASP A 30 -6.24 12.24 -13.44
C ASP A 30 -7.56 12.74 -14.04
N GLY A 31 -8.70 12.38 -13.42
CA GLY A 31 -10.02 12.85 -13.84
C GLY A 31 -10.24 14.35 -13.66
N THR A 32 -9.61 14.97 -12.65
CA THR A 32 -9.74 16.42 -12.38
C THR A 32 -8.77 17.26 -13.21
N MET A 33 -7.58 16.76 -13.51
CA MET A 33 -6.58 17.46 -14.32
C MET A 33 -6.69 17.17 -15.83
N GLY A 34 -7.53 16.21 -16.23
CA GLY A 34 -7.67 15.80 -17.64
C GLY A 34 -6.41 15.17 -18.20
N THR A 35 -5.54 14.66 -17.33
CA THR A 35 -4.29 14.00 -17.72
C THR A 35 -4.55 12.56 -18.13
N LEU A 36 -3.72 12.03 -19.05
CA LEU A 36 -3.53 10.58 -19.23
C LEU A 36 -3.24 9.90 -17.87
N PRO A 37 -3.29 8.56 -17.72
CA PRO A 37 -3.23 7.84 -16.42
C PRO A 37 -1.86 7.94 -15.69
N VAL A 38 -1.37 9.15 -15.51
CA VAL A 38 -0.05 9.52 -15.01
C VAL A 38 -0.11 9.58 -13.50
N PHE A 39 -1.11 10.25 -12.92
CA PHE A 39 -1.28 10.28 -11.46
C PHE A 39 -1.70 8.92 -10.92
N MET A 40 -2.44 8.12 -11.68
CA MET A 40 -2.74 6.72 -11.33
C MET A 40 -1.46 5.87 -11.28
N THR A 41 -0.53 6.06 -12.21
CA THR A 41 0.77 5.36 -12.23
C THR A 41 1.67 5.80 -11.08
N ILE A 42 1.72 7.10 -10.79
CA ILE A 42 2.45 7.65 -9.64
C ILE A 42 1.84 7.15 -8.32
N GLY A 43 0.51 7.11 -8.23
CA GLY A 43 -0.22 6.56 -7.09
C GLY A 43 0.09 5.08 -6.87
N LEU A 44 0.13 4.28 -7.94
CA LEU A 44 0.49 2.86 -7.89
C LEU A 44 1.93 2.67 -7.37
N LEU A 45 2.89 3.44 -7.90
CA LEU A 45 4.29 3.41 -7.48
C LEU A 45 4.45 3.81 -6.01
N CYS A 46 3.76 4.87 -5.59
CA CYS A 46 3.79 5.34 -4.20
C CYS A 46 3.19 4.28 -3.25
N GLY A 47 2.03 3.72 -3.60
CA GLY A 47 1.35 2.69 -2.81
C GLY A 47 2.17 1.40 -2.69
N THR A 48 2.87 0.99 -3.75
CA THR A 48 3.76 -0.19 -3.70
C THR A 48 5.00 0.06 -2.83
N VAL A 49 5.63 1.24 -2.92
CA VAL A 49 6.78 1.60 -2.05
C VAL A 49 6.37 1.67 -0.58
N LEU A 50 5.19 2.22 -0.28
CA LEU A 50 4.63 2.26 1.08
C LEU A 50 4.33 0.85 1.61
N ALA A 51 3.70 0.00 0.80
CA ALA A 51 3.42 -1.39 1.17
C ALA A 51 4.70 -2.19 1.45
N PHE A 52 5.72 -2.06 0.59
CA PHE A 52 7.03 -2.70 0.79
C PHE A 52 7.76 -2.15 2.01
N SER A 53 7.70 -0.84 2.25
CA SER A 53 8.29 -0.22 3.44
C SER A 53 7.61 -0.73 4.71
N TYR A 54 6.28 -0.84 4.71
CA TYR A 54 5.52 -1.37 5.84
C TYR A 54 5.87 -2.84 6.12
N LEU A 55 5.93 -3.68 5.09
CA LEU A 55 6.39 -5.06 5.19
C LEU A 55 7.83 -5.15 5.73
N TYR A 56 8.73 -4.29 5.26
CA TYR A 56 10.10 -4.24 5.73
C TYR A 56 10.19 -3.86 7.22
N TYR A 57 9.43 -2.85 7.66
CA TYR A 57 9.39 -2.44 9.06
C TYR A 57 8.82 -3.53 9.97
N VAL A 58 7.72 -4.16 9.55
CA VAL A 58 7.10 -5.26 10.32
C VAL A 58 8.01 -6.50 10.33
N GLY A 59 8.70 -6.78 9.21
CA GLY A 59 9.71 -7.83 9.11
C GLY A 59 10.93 -7.58 10.02
N LYS A 60 11.44 -6.36 10.07
CA LYS A 60 12.54 -5.97 10.99
C LYS A 60 12.10 -5.93 12.46
N GLY A 61 10.83 -5.64 12.73
CA GLY A 61 10.26 -5.73 14.07
C GLY A 61 10.35 -7.14 14.69
N LYS A 62 10.48 -8.20 13.87
CA LYS A 62 10.74 -9.57 14.34
C LYS A 62 12.22 -9.91 14.55
N VAL A 63 13.16 -9.03 14.18
CA VAL A 63 14.62 -9.27 14.31
C VAL A 63 15.21 -8.65 15.58
N LYS A 64 14.47 -7.78 16.29
CA LYS A 64 14.89 -7.27 17.60
C LYS A 64 13.99 -7.81 18.71
N LYS A 65 14.51 -8.87 19.35
CA LYS A 65 14.27 -9.37 20.71
C LYS A 65 12.83 -9.78 21.07
#